data_AF-A0A9P6UI49-F1
#
_entry.id   AF-A0A9P6UI49-F1
#
_cell.length_a   1.000
_cell.length_b   1.000
_cell.length_c   1.000
_cell.angle_alpha   90.00
_cell.angle_beta   90.00
_cell.angle_gamma   90.00
#
_symmetry.space_group_name_H-M   'P 1'
#
loop_
_entity.id
_entity.type
_entity.pdbx_description
1 polymer ?
#
loop_
_entity_poly.entity_id
_entity_poly.type
_entity_poly.pdbx_seq_one_letter_code
_entity_poly.pdbx_strand_id
1 'polypeptide(L)'
;MSFLKPFTRTNRSRWSTTLRTLATEASSSQPVRDCTRITPPYAKLVSNLEKVKRVLDHRPLTLSEKILYSHLTNPEEVKPVRGQTYLKLSPDRVAMQ
;
A
#
# COMPACT_ATOMS: atom_id res chain seq x y z
N MET A 1 77.03 0.83 -4.17
CA MET A 1 76.50 2.08 -4.78
C MET A 1 75.15 1.69 -5.35
N SER A 2 73.99 2.16 -4.89
CA SER A 2 73.60 3.54 -4.60
C SER A 2 72.27 3.56 -3.84
N PHE A 3 72.25 4.34 -2.76
CA PHE A 3 71.19 5.25 -2.31
C PHE A 3 69.74 4.74 -2.16
N LEU A 4 69.38 4.49 -0.90
CA LEU A 4 68.06 4.76 -0.33
C LEU A 4 67.62 6.20 -0.63
N LYS A 5 66.38 6.37 -1.10
CA LYS A 5 65.63 7.64 -1.02
C LYS A 5 64.39 7.44 -0.15
N PRO A 6 64.05 8.41 0.72
CA PRO A 6 63.00 8.27 1.73
C PRO A 6 61.64 8.81 1.24
N PHE A 7 60.59 8.37 1.95
CA PHE A 7 59.41 9.11 2.40
C PHE A 7 58.64 9.99 1.39
N THR A 8 57.37 9.65 1.16
CA THR A 8 56.25 10.51 1.61
C THR A 8 54.95 9.72 1.71
N ARG A 9 54.35 9.78 2.90
CA ARG A 9 52.98 9.36 3.20
C ARG A 9 52.02 10.40 2.64
N THR A 10 51.34 10.10 1.54
CA THR A 10 50.19 10.92 1.10
C THR A 10 48.92 10.39 1.75
N ASN A 11 48.62 10.95 2.91
CA ASN A 11 47.30 10.92 3.51
C ASN A 11 46.41 11.95 2.80
N ARG A 12 45.31 11.52 2.18
CA ARG A 12 43.99 12.10 2.45
C ARG A 12 42.90 11.27 1.81
N SER A 13 42.03 10.79 2.69
CA SER A 13 40.66 10.40 2.37
C SER A 13 40.02 11.41 1.43
N ARG A 14 39.51 10.90 0.31
CA ARG A 14 38.39 11.55 -0.37
C ARG A 14 37.39 10.47 -0.68
N TRP A 15 36.73 9.99 0.38
CA TRP A 15 35.39 9.47 0.20
C TRP A 15 34.60 10.61 -0.40
N SER A 16 34.30 10.50 -1.70
CA SER A 16 33.27 11.31 -2.32
C SER A 16 32.03 11.07 -1.49
N THR A 17 31.67 12.07 -0.68
CA THR A 17 30.35 12.13 -0.09
C THR A 17 29.43 12.29 -1.28
N THR A 18 28.95 11.18 -1.82
CA THR A 18 27.79 11.19 -2.71
C THR A 18 26.69 11.80 -1.86
N LEU A 19 26.49 13.11 -2.02
CA LEU A 19 25.35 13.80 -1.46
C LEU A 19 24.14 12.97 -1.86
N ARG A 20 23.31 12.59 -0.88
CA ARG A 20 22.05 11.91 -1.14
C ARG A 20 21.22 12.89 -1.96
N THR A 21 21.27 12.76 -3.28
CA THR A 21 20.35 13.44 -4.18
C THR A 21 18.95 12.90 -3.90
N LEU A 22 17.97 13.78 -3.93
CA LEU A 22 16.56 13.39 -3.87
C LEU A 22 16.29 12.36 -4.98
N ALA A 23 15.36 11.44 -4.72
CA ALA A 23 14.92 10.45 -5.70
C ALA A 23 14.25 11.19 -6.87
N THR A 24 15.02 11.60 -7.87
CA THR A 24 14.47 11.97 -9.16
C THR A 24 13.82 10.70 -9.69
N GLU A 25 12.52 10.76 -9.90
CA GLU A 25 11.82 9.78 -10.73
C GLU A 25 12.53 9.79 -12.10
N ALA A 26 13.47 8.86 -12.29
CA ALA A 26 13.84 8.49 -13.63
C ALA A 26 12.52 8.08 -14.26
N SER A 27 12.10 8.80 -15.30
CA SER A 27 11.00 8.46 -16.18
C SER A 27 11.35 7.14 -16.86
N SER A 28 11.32 6.09 -16.06
CA SER A 28 11.46 4.73 -16.47
C SER A 28 10.17 4.50 -17.23
N SER A 29 10.28 4.49 -18.54
CA SER A 29 9.30 3.89 -19.44
C SER A 29 9.27 2.38 -19.13
N GLN A 30 8.89 2.03 -17.90
CA GLN A 30 8.50 0.68 -17.57
C GLN A 30 7.21 0.46 -18.32
N PRO A 31 7.07 -0.66 -19.06
CA PRO A 31 5.81 -0.98 -19.70
C PRO A 31 4.71 -0.94 -18.63
N VAL A 32 3.58 -0.29 -18.94
CA VAL A 32 2.42 -0.21 -18.06
C VAL A 32 2.10 -1.63 -17.60
N ARG A 33 2.26 -1.89 -16.30
CA ARG A 33 2.02 -3.22 -15.76
C ARG A 33 0.51 -3.41 -15.65
N ASP A 34 -0.01 -4.47 -16.26
CA ASP A 34 -1.42 -4.83 -16.13
C ASP A 34 -1.70 -5.31 -14.70
N CYS A 35 -2.09 -4.36 -13.85
CA CYS A 35 -2.37 -4.60 -12.43
C CYS A 35 -3.81 -5.06 -12.18
N THR A 36 -4.59 -5.37 -13.22
CA THR A 36 -6.03 -5.70 -13.13
C THR A 36 -6.31 -6.88 -12.21
N ARG A 37 -5.45 -7.92 -12.24
CA ARG A 37 -5.58 -9.12 -11.39
C ARG A 37 -5.22 -8.87 -9.92
N ILE A 38 -4.41 -7.84 -9.65
CA ILE A 38 -3.87 -7.55 -8.31
C ILE A 38 -4.71 -6.48 -7.62
N THR A 39 -5.27 -5.56 -8.40
CA THR A 39 -5.97 -4.38 -7.88
C THR A 39 -7.42 -4.74 -7.62
N PRO A 40 -7.91 -4.61 -6.37
CA PRO A 40 -9.32 -4.83 -6.10
C PRO A 40 -10.17 -3.76 -6.80
N PRO A 41 -11.44 -4.05 -7.13
CA PRO A 41 -12.32 -3.14 -7.84
C PRO A 41 -12.79 -2.00 -6.93
N TYR A 42 -11.94 -0.99 -6.73
CA TYR A 42 -12.20 0.12 -5.80
C TYR A 42 -13.48 0.89 -6.11
N ALA A 43 -13.86 1.05 -7.38
CA ALA A 43 -15.10 1.72 -7.76
C ALA A 43 -16.35 1.05 -7.14
N LYS A 44 -16.38 -0.30 -7.13
CA LYS A 44 -17.45 -1.08 -6.50
C LYS A 44 -17.41 -0.96 -4.98
N LEU A 45 -16.20 -1.03 -4.39
CA LEU A 45 -16.05 -0.95 -2.94
C LEU A 45 -16.49 0.42 -2.41
N VAL A 46 -16.15 1.51 -3.10
CA VAL A 46 -16.54 2.88 -2.72
C VAL A 46 -18.06 3.05 -2.80
N SER A 47 -18.71 2.60 -3.88
CA SER A 47 -20.17 2.71 -4.01
C SER A 47 -20.92 1.90 -2.94
N ASN A 48 -20.43 0.71 -2.59
CA ASN A 48 -20.96 -0.06 -1.48
C ASN A 48 -20.79 0.66 -0.13
N LEU A 49 -19.63 1.28 0.11
CA LEU A 49 -19.40 2.04 1.33
C LEU A 49 -20.29 3.27 1.46
N GLU A 50 -20.62 3.95 0.36
CA GLU A 50 -21.56 5.05 0.39
C GLU A 50 -22.95 4.61 0.84
N LYS A 51 -23.43 3.45 0.36
CA LYS A 51 -24.71 2.87 0.80
C LYS A 51 -24.69 2.55 2.29
N VAL A 52 -23.65 1.86 2.77
CA VAL A 52 -23.53 1.50 4.19
C VAL A 52 -23.42 2.72 5.09
N LYS A 53 -22.72 3.77 4.66
CA LYS A 53 -22.64 5.03 5.41
C LYS A 53 -24.01 5.70 5.59
N ARG A 54 -24.89 5.61 4.60
CA ARG A 54 -26.27 6.12 4.69
C ARG A 54 -27.10 5.33 5.69
N VAL A 55 -26.93 4.00 5.72
CA VAL A 55 -27.62 3.10 6.67
C VAL A 55 -27.14 3.30 8.12
N LEU A 56 -25.88 3.73 8.30
CA LEU A 56 -25.22 3.92 9.60
C LEU A 56 -25.14 5.38 10.06
N ASP A 57 -26.02 6.25 9.54
CA ASP A 57 -26.12 7.66 9.90
C ASP A 57 -24.77 8.42 9.88
N HIS A 58 -23.94 8.14 8.87
CA HIS A 58 -22.63 8.77 8.66
C HIS A 58 -21.64 8.68 9.84
N ARG A 59 -21.82 7.71 10.74
CA ARG A 59 -20.88 7.44 11.83
C ARG A 59 -19.45 7.20 11.30
N PRO A 60 -18.38 7.65 12.00
CA PRO A 60 -17.01 7.30 11.65
C PRO A 60 -16.77 5.79 11.73
N LEU A 61 -16.27 5.20 10.64
CA LEU A 61 -15.94 3.79 10.53
C LEU A 61 -14.43 3.56 10.64
N THR A 62 -14.04 2.52 11.35
CA THR A 62 -12.65 2.02 11.39
C THR A 62 -12.23 1.44 10.03
N LEU A 63 -10.92 1.25 9.83
CA LEU A 63 -10.41 0.65 8.60
C LEU A 63 -10.99 -0.76 8.38
N SER A 64 -10.98 -1.59 9.43
CA SER A 64 -11.52 -2.95 9.38
C SER A 64 -13.00 -2.96 8.99
N GLU A 65 -13.81 -2.06 9.54
CA GLU A 65 -15.23 -1.93 9.17
C GLU A 65 -15.42 -1.52 7.72
N LYS A 66 -14.61 -0.59 7.20
CA LYS A 66 -14.67 -0.20 5.78
C LYS A 66 -14.34 -1.39 4.88
N ILE A 67 -13.32 -2.18 5.22
CA ILE A 67 -12.99 -3.38 4.46
C ILE A 67 -14.14 -4.39 4.55
N LEU A 68 -14.66 -4.68 5.74
CA LEU A 68 -15.74 -5.66 5.89
C LEU A 68 -17.03 -5.24 5.17
N TYR A 69 -17.47 -4.00 5.38
CA TYR A 69 -18.75 -3.51 4.86
C TYR A 69 -18.73 -3.26 3.35
N SER A 70 -17.56 -2.95 2.76
CA SER A 70 -17.44 -2.85 1.30
C SER A 70 -17.64 -4.19 0.58
N HIS A 71 -17.40 -5.31 1.27
CA HIS A 71 -17.53 -6.68 0.73
C HIS A 71 -18.88 -7.35 1.04
N LEU A 72 -19.86 -6.61 1.57
CA LEU A 72 -21.21 -7.11 1.78
C LEU A 72 -21.90 -7.41 0.44
N THR A 73 -22.68 -8.49 0.39
CA THR A 73 -23.52 -8.80 -0.79
C THR A 73 -24.67 -7.80 -0.92
N ASN A 74 -25.38 -7.54 0.18
CA ASN A 74 -26.52 -6.64 0.25
C ASN A 74 -26.27 -5.57 1.33
N PRO A 75 -25.76 -4.38 0.98
CA PRO A 75 -25.40 -3.36 1.96
C PRO A 75 -26.60 -2.64 2.61
N GLU A 76 -27.80 -2.73 2.04
CA GLU A 76 -28.99 -1.99 2.51
C GLU A 76 -29.84 -2.77 3.50
N GLU A 77 -29.78 -4.11 3.46
CA GLU A 77 -30.64 -4.98 4.29
C GLU A 77 -30.10 -5.20 5.70
N VAL A 78 -28.82 -4.91 5.92
CA VAL A 78 -28.12 -5.31 7.15
C VAL A 78 -27.85 -4.09 8.03
N LYS A 79 -28.35 -4.13 9.26
CA LYS A 79 -27.92 -3.23 10.35
C LYS A 79 -26.82 -3.92 11.15
N PRO A 80 -25.53 -3.66 10.88
CA PRO A 80 -24.46 -4.38 11.55
C PRO A 80 -24.33 -3.93 13.01
N VAL A 81 -24.58 -4.86 13.95
CA VAL A 81 -24.28 -4.70 15.37
C VAL A 81 -23.03 -5.48 15.69
N ARG A 82 -21.99 -4.79 16.17
CA ARG A 82 -20.69 -5.39 16.48
C ARG A 82 -20.86 -6.54 17.46
N GLY A 83 -20.33 -7.71 17.11
CA GLY A 83 -20.34 -8.90 17.97
C GLY A 83 -21.67 -9.66 18.07
N GLN A 84 -22.72 -9.22 17.36
CA GLN A 84 -24.03 -9.87 17.40
C GLN A 84 -24.50 -10.33 16.02
N THR A 85 -24.33 -9.50 15.00
CA THR A 85 -24.89 -9.78 13.67
C THR A 85 -23.93 -10.60 12.83
N TYR A 86 -24.43 -11.69 12.25
CA TYR A 86 -23.74 -12.42 11.18
C TYR A 86 -23.87 -11.67 9.86
N LEU A 87 -22.75 -11.50 9.16
CA LEU A 87 -22.66 -10.74 7.92
C LEU A 87 -22.44 -11.68 6.74
N LYS A 88 -23.21 -11.49 5.67
CA LYS A 88 -23.00 -12.22 4.40
C LYS A 88 -21.98 -11.46 3.55
N LEU A 89 -20.75 -12.00 3.53
CA LEU A 89 -19.61 -11.40 2.85
C LEU A 89 -19.31 -12.11 1.52
N SER A 90 -18.74 -11.37 0.57
CA SER A 90 -18.19 -11.88 -0.68
C SER A 90 -16.65 -11.75 -0.67
N PRO A 91 -15.91 -12.81 -0.29
CA PRO A 91 -14.45 -12.77 -0.31
C PRO A 91 -13.93 -12.73 -1.76
N ASP A 92 -12.86 -11.98 -1.98
CA ASP A 92 -12.28 -11.80 -3.33
C ASP A 92 -11.38 -12.98 -3.72
N ARG A 93 -10.64 -13.54 -2.75
CA ARG A 93 -9.65 -14.62 -3.00
C ARG A 93 -9.66 -15.63 -1.87
N VAL A 94 -9.34 -16.88 -2.20
CA VAL A 94 -9.22 -18.01 -1.27
C VAL A 94 -7.82 -18.61 -1.42
N ALA A 95 -7.16 -18.89 -0.30
CA ALA A 95 -5.90 -19.62 -0.24
C ALA A 95 -6.14 -20.96 0.46
N MET A 96 -5.61 -22.04 -0.10
CA MET A 96 -5.61 -23.40 0.47
C MET A 96 -4.18 -23.80 0.80
N GLN A 97 -4.00 -24.68 1.79
CA GLN A 97 -2.70 -25.12 2.32
C GLN A 97 -2.57 -26.64 2.29
#